data_AF-A0A2Z7APL5-F1
#
_entry.id   AF-A0A2Z7APL5-F1
#
_cell.length_a   1.000
_cell.length_b   1.000
_cell.length_c   1.000
_cell.angle_alpha   90.00
_cell.angle_beta   90.00
_cell.angle_gamma   90.00
#
_symmetry.space_group_name_H-M   'P 1'
#
loop_
_entity.id
_entity.type
_entity.pdbx_description
1 polymer ?
#
loop_
_entity_poly.entity_id
_entity_poly.type
_entity_poly.pdbx_seq_one_letter_code
_entity_poly.pdbx_strand_id
1 'polypeptide(L)'
;MDPIVVESEISDSLKRGVLNEIIDVGTSQDLEANNHDFCERSVNFKNLGRLDEKLVFEKPIVCSRCHSLRYYGKVKNPNVENLLPDFDFDHTVGRRLMSVSGARTVVLLVVDVADFDGSFPRKVASLISRISDQNDRSWKEGKPGNVPRLVLVVTKIDLLPSSISPTRLEHWVRTRSREDGAGKLSGLHLVSAVKDWGVKNLLDDVVKLVGPRGHVWAVGAQNAGKSSLVNAIGKCVGGKVTHLTEAPVPGTTLGIVKVEGVLPGKAKLFDTPGLLNPHRISIRLNAEEQKLVRIEKELKPKTYRIKVGHSIHIGGLMRLDIESASVESIYITVWSSHLLPLHMGKTENSCMMLEKHFGHQLQPPIGEGRIEELGKWVKKEFHVSGVYWDSSSVDIAAAGLGWFAIGLKGEAHLGVWTYEGIDIIVRNALLTQRSINFEVPGFSVSDIVSKADKALNKETQKDNKTKHRDLSVSPGASSPLFVKMVASSKDL
;
A
#
# COMPACT_ATOMS: atom_id res chain seq x y z
N MET A 1 -6.73 -55.08 -4.55
CA MET A 1 -5.73 -54.24 -5.22
C MET A 1 -6.12 -52.81 -4.91
N ASP A 2 -5.56 -52.27 -3.84
CA ASP A 2 -5.84 -50.91 -3.37
C ASP A 2 -5.02 -49.89 -4.16
N PRO A 3 -5.58 -48.70 -4.47
CA PRO A 3 -4.84 -47.64 -5.13
C PRO A 3 -4.04 -46.82 -4.11
N ILE A 4 -2.77 -46.64 -4.44
CA ILE A 4 -1.75 -45.91 -3.69
C ILE A 4 -2.10 -44.41 -3.67
N VAL A 5 -2.33 -43.86 -2.47
CA VAL A 5 -2.43 -42.42 -2.21
C VAL A 5 -1.03 -41.85 -2.14
N VAL A 6 -0.72 -40.90 -3.02
CA VAL A 6 0.52 -40.11 -2.97
C VAL A 6 0.30 -38.98 -1.97
N GLU A 7 0.93 -39.08 -0.80
CA GLU A 7 0.97 -38.01 0.20
C GLU A 7 1.73 -36.80 -0.36
N SER A 8 1.12 -35.62 -0.20
CA SER A 8 1.76 -34.34 -0.50
C SER A 8 2.56 -33.88 0.72
N GLU A 9 3.83 -33.53 0.51
CA GLU A 9 4.71 -32.98 1.54
C GLU A 9 4.18 -31.62 2.04
N ILE A 10 3.47 -31.65 3.15
CA ILE A 10 3.05 -30.47 3.91
C ILE A 10 4.25 -29.99 4.74
N SER A 11 4.59 -28.70 4.65
CA SER A 11 5.74 -28.12 5.37
C SER A 11 5.58 -28.19 6.89
N ASP A 12 6.64 -28.62 7.59
CA ASP A 12 6.77 -28.76 9.07
C ASP A 12 6.66 -27.45 9.88
N SER A 13 6.36 -26.34 9.24
CA SER A 13 6.18 -25.02 9.87
C SER A 13 4.80 -24.87 10.51
N LEU A 14 3.78 -25.53 9.98
CA LEU A 14 2.40 -25.47 10.49
C LEU A 14 2.19 -26.38 11.71
N LYS A 15 2.84 -27.54 11.77
CA LYS A 15 2.66 -28.52 12.86
C LYS A 15 3.18 -28.02 14.22
N ARG A 16 4.17 -27.13 14.24
CA ARG A 16 4.76 -26.61 15.49
C ARG A 16 3.98 -25.44 16.11
N GLY A 17 3.12 -24.76 15.35
CA GLY A 17 2.32 -23.65 15.87
C GLY A 17 1.10 -24.09 16.69
N VAL A 18 0.53 -25.26 16.37
CA VAL A 18 -0.75 -25.70 16.93
C VAL A 18 -0.61 -26.42 18.28
N LEU A 19 0.58 -26.92 18.61
CA LEU A 19 0.81 -27.77 19.79
C LEU A 19 0.95 -27.02 21.12
N ASN A 20 0.98 -25.68 21.12
CA ASN A 20 1.17 -24.88 22.34
C ASN A 20 -0.10 -24.23 22.92
N GLU A 21 -1.31 -24.55 22.40
CA GLU A 21 -2.56 -23.90 22.82
C GLU A 21 -3.57 -24.79 23.58
N ILE A 22 -3.16 -25.94 24.12
CA ILE A 22 -4.06 -26.78 24.94
C ILE A 22 -3.48 -26.97 26.33
N ILE A 23 -4.07 -26.27 27.32
CA ILE A 23 -4.19 -26.51 28.78
C ILE A 23 -4.70 -25.17 29.36
N ASP A 24 -5.76 -25.00 30.14
CA ASP A 24 -6.94 -25.77 30.53
C ASP A 24 -7.89 -24.73 31.20
N VAL A 25 -9.20 -24.88 31.05
CA VAL A 25 -10.22 -24.00 31.65
C VAL A 25 -10.98 -24.79 32.71
N GLY A 26 -10.91 -24.33 33.97
CA GLY A 26 -11.72 -24.83 35.07
C GLY A 26 -12.05 -23.74 36.10
N THR A 27 -13.29 -23.25 36.05
CA THR A 27 -14.06 -22.48 37.06
C THR A 27 -14.16 -23.26 38.41
N SER A 28 -14.38 -22.71 39.62
CA SER A 28 -15.11 -21.52 40.11
C SER A 28 -14.99 -21.41 41.66
N GLN A 29 -15.18 -20.20 42.22
CA GLN A 29 -15.77 -19.85 43.55
C GLN A 29 -15.01 -20.25 44.84
N ASP A 30 -14.85 -19.48 45.93
CA ASP A 30 -15.42 -18.24 46.49
C ASP A 30 -14.41 -17.65 47.51
N LEU A 31 -14.45 -16.33 47.77
CA LEU A 31 -14.63 -15.71 49.11
C LEU A 31 -14.21 -14.24 49.12
N GLU A 32 -15.18 -13.41 49.46
CA GLU A 32 -15.17 -11.98 49.67
C GLU A 32 -14.27 -11.56 50.86
N ALA A 33 -13.68 -10.36 50.80
CA ALA A 33 -13.92 -9.29 51.79
C ALA A 33 -12.95 -8.09 51.64
N ASN A 34 -13.58 -6.92 51.49
CA ASN A 34 -13.31 -5.64 52.18
C ASN A 34 -12.17 -4.67 51.74
N ASN A 35 -12.68 -3.56 51.19
CA ASN A 35 -12.52 -2.17 51.68
C ASN A 35 -11.36 -1.27 51.19
N HIS A 36 -11.79 -0.26 50.41
CA HIS A 36 -11.58 1.18 50.55
C HIS A 36 -10.17 1.78 50.75
N ASP A 37 -9.81 2.58 49.72
CA ASP A 37 -9.37 3.98 49.78
C ASP A 37 -8.11 4.46 50.53
N PHE A 38 -7.40 5.33 49.80
CA PHE A 38 -6.62 6.50 50.23
C PHE A 38 -5.15 6.36 50.69
N CYS A 39 -4.27 6.70 49.73
CA CYS A 39 -3.28 7.79 49.75
C CYS A 39 -1.92 7.69 50.48
N GLU A 40 -0.91 8.19 49.75
CA GLU A 40 0.32 8.87 50.16
C GLU A 40 1.23 8.22 51.22
N ARG A 41 2.43 7.84 50.76
CA ARG A 41 3.65 8.11 51.53
C ARG A 41 4.88 8.28 50.64
N SER A 42 5.29 9.54 50.57
CA SER A 42 6.58 10.06 50.16
C SER A 42 7.72 9.32 50.88
N VAL A 43 8.71 8.82 50.14
CA VAL A 43 9.97 8.34 50.73
C VAL A 43 11.12 9.20 50.23
N ASN A 44 11.80 9.78 51.22
CA ASN A 44 12.90 10.74 51.14
C ASN A 44 14.13 10.17 50.43
N PHE A 45 14.68 10.94 49.49
CA PHE A 45 16.03 10.79 48.99
C PHE A 45 17.05 11.25 50.05
N LYS A 46 17.93 10.35 50.50
CA LYS A 46 19.30 10.69 50.93
C LYS A 46 20.17 9.43 51.04
N ASN A 47 21.21 9.44 50.21
CA ASN A 47 22.48 8.72 50.35
C ASN A 47 22.50 7.20 50.11
N LEU A 48 22.81 6.81 48.87
CA LEU A 48 23.85 5.81 48.65
C LEU A 48 24.66 6.08 47.37
N GLY A 49 25.93 6.41 47.60
CA GLY A 49 27.11 6.25 46.75
C GLY A 49 26.97 6.07 45.22
N ARG A 50 27.26 7.17 44.52
CA ARG A 50 28.16 7.28 43.35
C ARG A 50 28.79 5.98 42.83
N LEU A 51 28.22 5.44 41.75
CA LEU A 51 28.95 4.75 40.68
C LEU A 51 28.49 5.35 39.35
N ASP A 52 29.28 6.30 38.86
CA ASP A 52 29.18 6.87 37.52
C ASP A 52 29.61 5.81 36.48
N GLU A 53 28.65 5.21 35.78
CA GLU A 53 28.87 4.76 34.40
C GLU A 53 27.79 5.38 33.51
N LYS A 54 28.13 6.54 32.95
CA LYS A 54 27.39 7.14 31.84
C LYS A 54 27.44 6.18 30.66
N LEU A 55 26.35 5.45 30.42
CA LEU A 55 26.04 4.89 29.11
C LEU A 55 25.78 6.06 28.15
N VAL A 56 26.86 6.61 27.58
CA VAL A 56 26.80 7.56 26.48
C VAL A 56 26.32 6.78 25.26
N PHE A 57 25.02 6.88 24.97
CA PHE A 57 24.47 6.48 23.68
C PHE A 57 25.05 7.42 22.62
N GLU A 58 26.07 6.98 21.88
CA GLU A 58 26.54 7.70 20.71
C GLU A 58 25.38 7.81 19.71
N LYS A 59 24.90 9.04 19.50
CA LYS A 59 23.91 9.33 18.46
C LYS A 59 24.59 9.06 17.11
N PRO A 60 24.04 8.17 16.26
CA PRO A 60 24.66 7.88 14.98
C PRO A 60 24.73 9.15 14.14
N ILE A 61 25.90 9.44 13.57
CA ILE A 61 26.08 10.54 12.63
C ILE A 61 25.23 10.23 11.40
N VAL A 62 24.09 10.89 11.29
CA VAL A 62 23.18 10.78 10.15
C VAL A 62 23.33 12.04 9.30
N CYS A 63 23.34 11.89 7.97
CA CYS A 63 23.36 13.06 7.11
C CYS A 63 22.10 13.92 7.34
N SER A 64 22.20 15.21 7.03
CA SER A 64 21.11 16.19 7.16
C SER A 64 19.79 15.71 6.51
N ARG A 65 19.86 14.95 5.41
CA ARG A 65 18.70 14.32 4.77
C ARG A 65 18.11 13.17 5.60
N CYS A 66 18.91 12.18 6.01
CA CYS A 66 18.45 11.04 6.82
C CYS A 66 17.90 11.50 8.17
N HIS A 67 18.48 12.53 8.77
CA HIS A 67 17.95 13.16 9.98
C HIS A 67 16.57 13.77 9.73
N SER A 68 16.41 14.53 8.64
CA SER A 68 15.11 15.12 8.27
C SER A 68 14.03 14.09 7.97
N LEU A 69 14.39 13.03 7.25
CA LEU A 69 13.51 11.92 6.95
C LEU A 69 13.08 11.17 8.23
N ARG A 70 14.02 10.86 9.13
CA ARG A 70 13.75 10.10 10.36
C ARG A 70 12.92 10.88 11.38
N TYR A 71 13.26 12.14 11.65
CA TYR A 71 12.65 12.89 12.75
C TYR A 71 11.47 13.76 12.31
N TYR A 72 11.43 14.17 11.04
CA TYR A 72 10.41 15.10 10.55
C TYR A 72 9.57 14.50 9.42
N GLY A 73 9.91 13.32 8.89
CA GLY A 73 9.20 12.71 7.76
C GLY A 73 9.20 13.58 6.50
N LYS A 74 10.16 14.51 6.38
CA LYS A 74 10.22 15.52 5.32
C LYS A 74 11.52 15.45 4.56
N VAL A 75 11.42 15.54 3.24
CA VAL A 75 12.56 15.70 2.34
C VAL A 75 12.89 17.19 2.31
N LYS A 76 14.14 17.57 2.57
CA LYS A 76 14.53 18.99 2.59
C LYS A 76 14.34 19.65 1.22
N ASN A 77 14.65 18.93 0.13
CA ASN A 77 14.53 19.42 -1.25
C ASN A 77 13.84 18.36 -2.13
N PRO A 78 12.51 18.41 -2.30
CA PRO A 78 11.77 17.45 -3.14
C PRO A 78 12.24 17.47 -4.61
N ASN A 79 12.63 18.64 -5.13
CA ASN A 79 13.11 18.79 -6.51
C ASN A 79 14.44 18.05 -6.79
N VAL A 80 15.27 17.84 -5.76
CA VAL A 80 16.55 17.14 -5.89
C VAL A 80 16.38 15.63 -5.78
N GLU A 81 15.29 15.15 -5.17
CA GLU A 81 15.02 13.73 -5.04
C GLU A 81 14.62 13.08 -6.37
N ASN A 82 13.91 13.82 -7.22
CA ASN A 82 13.61 13.44 -8.61
C ASN A 82 14.85 13.40 -9.52
N LEU A 83 15.98 13.97 -9.08
CA LEU A 83 17.26 13.98 -9.81
C LEU A 83 18.20 12.85 -9.38
N LEU A 84 17.80 12.02 -8.41
CA LEU A 84 18.60 10.87 -8.01
C LEU A 84 18.48 9.78 -9.08
N PRO A 85 19.60 9.22 -9.55
CA PRO A 85 19.55 8.14 -10.52
C PRO A 85 18.86 6.92 -9.90
N ASP A 86 17.98 6.30 -10.67
CA ASP A 86 17.37 5.03 -10.30
C ASP A 86 18.46 4.00 -10.02
N PHE A 87 18.27 3.21 -8.97
CA PHE A 87 19.20 2.15 -8.64
C PHE A 87 19.20 1.08 -9.73
N ASP A 88 20.24 1.09 -10.55
CA ASP A 88 20.48 0.08 -11.56
C ASP A 88 20.97 -1.23 -10.91
N PHE A 89 19.99 -2.09 -10.62
CA PHE A 89 20.21 -3.41 -10.07
C PHE A 89 21.10 -4.27 -10.99
N ASP A 90 20.89 -4.21 -12.30
CA ASP A 90 21.55 -5.09 -13.26
C ASP A 90 23.05 -4.78 -13.31
N HIS A 91 23.40 -3.49 -13.37
CA HIS A 91 24.80 -3.07 -13.39
C HIS A 91 25.53 -3.30 -12.05
N THR A 92 24.82 -3.13 -10.93
CA THR A 92 25.43 -3.11 -9.58
C THR A 92 25.45 -4.50 -8.92
N VAL A 93 24.34 -5.22 -9.00
CA VAL A 93 24.12 -6.51 -8.33
C VAL A 93 24.12 -7.65 -9.34
N GLY A 94 23.61 -7.43 -10.57
CA GLY A 94 23.54 -8.43 -11.62
C GLY A 94 24.89 -9.12 -11.88
N ARG A 95 25.99 -8.37 -12.01
CA ARG A 95 27.35 -8.95 -12.16
C ARG A 95 27.78 -9.85 -10.98
N ARG A 96 27.36 -9.53 -9.76
CA ARG A 96 27.67 -10.36 -8.57
C ARG A 96 26.79 -11.60 -8.51
N LEU A 97 25.57 -11.53 -9.03
CA LEU A 97 24.65 -12.68 -9.14
C LEU A 97 25.03 -13.64 -10.25
N MET A 98 25.63 -13.13 -11.34
CA MET A 98 26.12 -13.92 -12.48
C MET A 98 27.40 -14.70 -12.17
N SER A 99 28.10 -14.39 -11.06
CA SER A 99 29.34 -15.09 -10.71
C SER A 99 29.04 -16.49 -10.17
N VAL A 100 29.21 -17.51 -11.02
CA VAL A 100 29.03 -18.94 -10.70
C VAL A 100 30.11 -19.45 -9.73
N SER A 101 31.23 -18.74 -9.62
CA SER A 101 32.30 -18.99 -8.65
C SER A 101 32.17 -18.03 -7.45
N GLY A 102 32.11 -18.55 -6.22
CA GLY A 102 32.11 -17.74 -5.00
C GLY A 102 31.12 -18.16 -3.93
N ALA A 103 30.80 -17.22 -3.04
CA ALA A 103 29.91 -17.41 -1.90
C ALA A 103 28.45 -17.65 -2.35
N ARG A 104 27.71 -18.51 -1.63
CA ARG A 104 26.28 -18.75 -1.87
C ARG A 104 25.50 -17.44 -1.82
N THR A 105 24.65 -17.21 -2.82
CA THR A 105 23.84 -16.00 -2.88
C THR A 105 22.36 -16.31 -2.72
N VAL A 106 21.70 -15.57 -1.83
CA VAL A 106 20.26 -15.60 -1.61
C VAL A 106 19.72 -14.20 -1.93
N VAL A 107 18.69 -14.12 -2.76
CA VAL A 107 17.98 -12.87 -3.06
C VAL A 107 16.63 -12.91 -2.37
N LEU A 108 16.41 -11.99 -1.44
CA LEU A 108 15.12 -11.76 -0.81
C LEU A 108 14.35 -10.77 -1.69
N LEU A 109 13.36 -11.25 -2.41
CA LEU A 109 12.45 -10.44 -3.19
C LEU A 109 11.34 -9.93 -2.27
N VAL A 110 11.40 -8.66 -1.88
CA VAL A 110 10.47 -8.05 -0.94
C VAL A 110 9.34 -7.37 -1.68
N VAL A 111 8.11 -7.82 -1.42
CA VAL A 111 6.89 -7.37 -2.10
C VAL A 111 5.85 -6.94 -1.06
N ASP A 112 5.08 -5.89 -1.35
CA ASP A 112 3.95 -5.42 -0.54
C ASP A 112 2.68 -6.19 -0.92
N VAL A 113 2.02 -6.83 0.04
CA VAL A 113 0.81 -7.63 -0.26
C VAL A 113 -0.35 -6.78 -0.80
N ALA A 114 -0.50 -5.54 -0.32
CA ALA A 114 -1.61 -4.67 -0.71
C ALA A 114 -1.41 -4.04 -2.10
N ASP A 115 -0.17 -4.01 -2.57
CA ASP A 115 0.21 -3.52 -3.89
C ASP A 115 1.20 -4.49 -4.55
N PHE A 116 0.80 -5.76 -4.63
CA PHE A 116 1.67 -6.86 -5.07
C PHE A 116 2.32 -6.56 -6.42
N ASP A 117 1.50 -6.31 -7.44
CA ASP A 117 2.01 -6.10 -8.79
C ASP A 117 2.82 -4.81 -8.95
N GLY A 118 2.41 -3.74 -8.25
CA GLY A 118 3.11 -2.46 -8.26
C GLY A 118 4.43 -2.49 -7.51
N SER A 119 4.65 -3.47 -6.62
CA SER A 119 5.89 -3.64 -5.86
C SER A 119 6.76 -4.81 -6.31
N PHE A 120 6.24 -5.69 -7.19
CA PHE A 120 6.94 -6.88 -7.67
C PHE A 120 8.10 -6.53 -8.63
N PRO A 121 9.38 -6.87 -8.31
CA PRO A 121 10.52 -6.56 -9.16
C PRO A 121 10.66 -7.50 -10.38
N ARG A 122 9.80 -7.34 -11.39
CA ARG A 122 9.76 -8.20 -12.60
C ARG A 122 11.12 -8.40 -13.29
N LYS A 123 11.88 -7.31 -13.44
CA LYS A 123 13.22 -7.34 -14.07
C LYS A 123 14.18 -8.26 -13.30
N VAL A 124 14.23 -8.12 -11.98
CA VAL A 124 15.09 -8.93 -11.09
C VAL A 124 14.64 -10.39 -11.08
N ALA A 125 13.34 -10.63 -10.96
CA ALA A 125 12.77 -11.98 -10.96
C ALA A 125 13.09 -12.73 -12.27
N SER A 126 12.88 -12.08 -13.41
CA SER A 126 13.17 -12.66 -14.72
C SER A 126 14.67 -12.88 -14.96
N LEU A 127 15.54 -11.98 -14.49
CA LEU A 127 16.98 -12.14 -14.55
C LEU A 127 17.44 -13.37 -13.76
N ILE A 128 16.98 -13.53 -12.53
CA ILE A 128 17.34 -14.68 -11.67
C ILE A 128 16.79 -15.98 -12.26
N SER A 129 15.56 -15.97 -12.82
CA SER A 129 15.01 -17.15 -13.49
C SER A 129 15.88 -17.57 -14.67
N ARG A 130 16.29 -16.64 -15.54
CA ARG A 130 17.16 -16.92 -16.69
C ARG A 130 18.50 -17.50 -16.25
N ILE A 131 19.09 -16.99 -15.17
CA ILE A 131 20.34 -17.50 -14.60
C ILE A 131 20.15 -18.93 -14.09
N SER A 132 19.02 -19.21 -13.42
CA SER A 132 18.69 -20.55 -12.93
C SER A 132 18.55 -21.53 -14.09
N ASP A 133 17.79 -21.16 -15.13
CA ASP A 133 17.51 -22.03 -16.28
C ASP A 133 18.77 -22.34 -17.11
N GLN A 134 19.67 -21.36 -17.28
CA GLN A 134 20.96 -21.57 -17.96
C GLN A 134 21.87 -22.52 -17.18
N ASN A 135 21.88 -22.41 -15.85
CA ASN A 135 22.73 -23.23 -14.99
C ASN A 135 22.14 -24.64 -14.75
N ASP A 136 20.82 -24.82 -14.75
CA ASP A 136 20.17 -26.13 -14.66
C ASP A 136 20.53 -27.03 -15.87
N ARG A 137 20.76 -26.43 -17.06
CA ARG A 137 21.32 -27.15 -18.21
C ARG A 137 22.76 -27.58 -17.98
N SER A 138 23.56 -26.76 -17.30
CA SER A 138 24.97 -27.03 -16.96
C SER A 138 25.14 -28.06 -15.83
N TRP A 139 24.12 -28.23 -14.96
CA TRP A 139 24.11 -29.27 -13.93
C TRP A 139 24.00 -30.68 -14.54
N LYS A 140 23.28 -30.83 -15.67
CA LYS A 140 23.25 -32.08 -16.46
C LYS A 140 24.63 -32.43 -17.05
N GLU A 141 25.56 -31.47 -17.09
CA GLU A 141 26.95 -31.62 -17.53
C GLU A 141 27.94 -31.75 -16.35
N GLY A 142 27.45 -31.90 -15.11
CA GLY A 142 28.30 -32.23 -13.94
C GLY A 142 29.05 -31.07 -13.29
N LYS A 143 28.74 -29.81 -13.62
CA LYS A 143 29.37 -28.64 -12.97
C LYS A 143 28.56 -28.19 -11.74
N PRO A 144 29.18 -28.03 -10.55
CA PRO A 144 28.51 -27.44 -9.40
C PRO A 144 28.39 -25.92 -9.59
N GLY A 145 27.28 -25.49 -10.18
CA GLY A 145 26.95 -24.07 -10.30
C GLY A 145 26.37 -23.54 -8.98
N ASN A 146 26.99 -22.55 -8.36
CA ASN A 146 26.39 -21.83 -7.25
C ASN A 146 25.29 -20.89 -7.81
N VAL A 147 24.09 -21.43 -8.02
CA VAL A 147 22.94 -20.67 -8.54
C VAL A 147 22.35 -19.80 -7.43
N PRO A 148 22.00 -18.53 -7.71
CA PRO A 148 21.32 -17.67 -6.74
C PRO A 148 19.95 -18.27 -6.36
N ARG A 149 19.68 -18.34 -5.05
CA ARG A 149 18.39 -18.81 -4.51
C ARG A 149 17.45 -17.63 -4.37
N LEU A 150 16.27 -17.72 -4.98
CA LEU A 150 15.22 -16.70 -4.89
C LEU A 150 14.25 -17.03 -3.76
N VAL A 151 14.18 -16.17 -2.75
CA VAL A 151 13.19 -16.27 -1.66
C VAL A 151 12.24 -15.10 -1.78
N LEU A 152 10.95 -15.39 -1.96
CA LEU A 152 9.91 -14.37 -2.02
C LEU A 152 9.44 -14.04 -0.61
N VAL A 153 9.47 -12.76 -0.26
CA VAL A 153 9.02 -12.25 1.04
C VAL A 153 7.86 -11.29 0.81
N VAL A 154 6.66 -11.72 1.18
CA VAL A 154 5.45 -10.91 1.10
C VAL A 154 5.25 -10.22 2.44
N THR A 155 5.35 -8.90 2.43
CA THR A 155 5.29 -8.06 3.63
C THR A 155 3.91 -7.44 3.83
N LYS A 156 3.72 -6.83 5.01
CA LYS A 156 2.52 -6.08 5.39
C LYS A 156 1.24 -6.90 5.36
N ILE A 157 1.35 -8.20 5.66
CA ILE A 157 0.18 -9.10 5.73
C ILE A 157 -0.85 -8.64 6.77
N ASP A 158 -0.44 -7.82 7.74
CA ASP A 158 -1.31 -7.19 8.72
C ASP A 158 -2.33 -6.21 8.11
N LEU A 159 -2.14 -5.79 6.87
CA LEU A 159 -3.07 -4.95 6.13
C LEU A 159 -4.20 -5.74 5.48
N LEU A 160 -4.08 -7.07 5.38
CA LEU A 160 -5.15 -7.91 4.85
C LEU A 160 -6.16 -8.26 5.95
N PRO A 161 -7.44 -8.48 5.58
CA PRO A 161 -8.43 -9.00 6.50
C PRO A 161 -7.99 -10.32 7.13
N SER A 162 -8.23 -10.49 8.43
CA SER A 162 -7.92 -11.74 9.16
C SER A 162 -8.67 -12.98 8.65
N SER A 163 -9.71 -12.77 7.83
CA SER A 163 -10.54 -13.81 7.26
C SER A 163 -9.90 -14.57 6.08
N ILE A 164 -8.76 -14.12 5.55
CA ILE A 164 -8.04 -14.81 4.48
C ILE A 164 -7.28 -16.03 5.02
N SER A 165 -7.45 -17.20 4.39
CA SER A 165 -6.65 -18.36 4.76
C SER A 165 -5.20 -18.20 4.28
N PRO A 166 -4.19 -18.48 5.14
CA PRO A 166 -2.78 -18.41 4.75
C PRO A 166 -2.45 -19.27 3.53
N THR A 167 -3.01 -20.47 3.45
CA THR A 167 -2.81 -21.41 2.33
C THR A 167 -3.29 -20.84 1.01
N ARG A 168 -4.45 -20.18 1.01
CA ARG A 168 -5.01 -19.55 -0.19
C ARG A 168 -4.15 -18.37 -0.63
N LEU A 169 -3.74 -17.53 0.32
CA LEU A 169 -2.86 -16.40 0.05
C LEU A 169 -1.53 -16.88 -0.55
N GLU A 170 -0.93 -17.91 0.05
CA GLU A 170 0.32 -18.51 -0.43
C GLU A 170 0.18 -19.05 -1.85
N HIS A 171 -0.92 -19.78 -2.13
CA HIS A 171 -1.21 -20.28 -3.47
C HIS A 171 -1.36 -19.14 -4.48
N TRP A 172 -2.17 -18.11 -4.16
CA TRP A 172 -2.36 -16.95 -5.01
C TRP A 172 -1.03 -16.25 -5.31
N VAL A 173 -0.21 -16.01 -4.30
CA VAL A 173 1.11 -15.37 -4.44
C VAL A 173 2.03 -16.19 -5.34
N ARG A 174 2.09 -17.51 -5.16
CA ARG A 174 2.93 -18.38 -6.01
C ARG A 174 2.49 -18.34 -7.46
N THR A 175 1.19 -18.43 -7.72
CA THR A 175 0.63 -18.35 -9.07
C THR A 175 0.96 -17.00 -9.70
N ARG A 176 0.69 -15.90 -8.98
CA ARG A 176 0.94 -14.54 -9.48
C ARG A 176 2.43 -14.27 -9.74
N SER A 177 3.31 -14.73 -8.85
CA SER A 177 4.75 -14.57 -9.01
C SER A 177 5.28 -15.26 -10.26
N ARG A 178 4.72 -16.43 -10.60
CA ARG A 178 5.08 -17.17 -11.83
C ARG A 178 4.63 -16.45 -13.09
N GLU A 179 3.40 -15.92 -13.09
CA GLU A 179 2.90 -15.07 -14.17
C GLU A 179 3.77 -13.83 -14.40
N ASP A 180 4.33 -13.29 -13.32
CA ASP A 180 5.21 -12.11 -13.34
C ASP A 180 6.69 -12.44 -13.62
N GLY A 181 7.01 -13.70 -13.95
CA GLY A 181 8.32 -14.12 -14.41
C GLY A 181 9.29 -14.59 -13.32
N ALA A 182 8.83 -14.79 -12.08
CA ALA A 182 9.61 -15.56 -11.12
C ALA A 182 9.50 -17.06 -11.44
N GLY A 183 10.64 -17.68 -11.73
CA GLY A 183 10.74 -19.12 -11.91
C GLY A 183 10.58 -19.89 -10.60
N LYS A 184 11.46 -20.88 -10.38
CA LYS A 184 11.42 -21.71 -9.17
C LYS A 184 11.81 -20.92 -7.93
N LEU A 185 10.85 -20.65 -7.05
CA LEU A 185 11.10 -20.07 -5.72
C LEU A 185 11.74 -21.13 -4.81
N SER A 186 12.81 -20.73 -4.11
CA SER A 186 13.44 -21.55 -3.06
C SER A 186 12.66 -21.51 -1.75
N GLY A 187 11.89 -20.44 -1.53
CA GLY A 187 11.04 -20.26 -0.35
C GLY A 187 10.05 -19.12 -0.56
N LEU A 188 8.93 -19.17 0.15
CA LEU A 188 7.93 -18.12 0.22
C LEU A 188 7.59 -17.88 1.68
N HIS A 189 7.78 -16.65 2.14
CA HIS A 189 7.50 -16.24 3.51
C HIS A 189 6.53 -15.08 3.53
N LEU A 190 5.45 -15.25 4.28
CA LEU A 190 4.49 -14.20 4.63
C LEU A 190 4.98 -13.54 5.93
N VAL A 191 5.13 -12.22 5.95
CA VAL A 191 5.69 -11.51 7.12
C VAL A 191 4.94 -10.20 7.42
N SER A 192 4.86 -9.89 8.71
CA SER A 192 4.52 -8.55 9.19
C SER A 192 5.66 -8.04 10.06
N ALA A 193 6.40 -7.05 9.57
CA ALA A 193 7.45 -6.40 10.34
C ALA A 193 6.89 -5.54 11.49
N VAL A 194 5.62 -5.14 11.42
CA VAL A 194 4.96 -4.35 12.47
C VAL A 194 4.49 -5.24 13.62
N LYS A 195 3.98 -6.44 13.30
CA LYS A 195 3.52 -7.42 14.29
C LYS A 195 4.61 -8.44 14.68
N ASP A 196 5.84 -8.25 14.20
CA ASP A 196 6.96 -9.21 14.33
C ASP A 196 6.59 -10.66 13.94
N TRP A 197 5.65 -10.82 13.02
CA TRP A 197 5.09 -12.12 12.63
C TRP A 197 5.81 -12.69 11.41
N GLY A 198 6.15 -13.97 11.45
CA GLY A 198 6.80 -14.70 10.34
C GLY A 198 8.30 -14.37 10.13
N VAL A 199 8.82 -13.34 10.79
CA VAL A 199 10.21 -12.86 10.63
C VAL A 199 11.24 -13.91 11.08
N LYS A 200 10.97 -14.61 12.20
CA LYS A 200 11.85 -15.68 12.70
C LYS A 200 11.94 -16.86 11.73
N ASN A 201 10.81 -17.31 11.19
CA ASN A 201 10.75 -18.41 10.23
C ASN A 201 11.52 -18.07 8.95
N LEU A 202 11.36 -16.83 8.47
CA LEU A 202 12.15 -16.30 7.34
C LEU A 202 13.65 -16.36 7.66
N LEU A 203 14.07 -15.85 8.82
CA LEU A 203 15.47 -15.83 9.21
C LEU A 203 16.06 -17.25 9.28
N ASP A 204 15.37 -18.19 9.92
CA ASP A 204 15.81 -19.57 10.07
C ASP A 204 15.99 -20.26 8.71
N ASP A 205 15.09 -20.02 7.76
CA ASP A 205 15.20 -20.55 6.40
C ASP A 205 16.34 -19.88 5.60
N VAL A 206 16.44 -18.55 5.68
CA VAL A 206 17.51 -17.80 5.02
C VAL A 206 18.89 -18.22 5.53
N VAL A 207 19.05 -18.44 6.84
CA VAL A 207 20.29 -18.93 7.46
C VAL A 207 20.68 -20.31 6.90
N LYS A 208 19.71 -21.21 6.72
CA LYS A 208 19.95 -22.53 6.10
C LYS A 208 20.37 -22.42 4.63
N LEU A 209 19.70 -21.54 3.87
CA LEU A 209 19.98 -21.36 2.45
C LEU A 209 21.35 -20.70 2.19
N VAL A 210 21.71 -19.70 2.99
CA VAL A 210 22.94 -18.90 2.80
C VAL A 210 24.20 -19.60 3.30
N GLY A 211 24.12 -20.37 4.39
CA GLY A 211 25.28 -20.99 5.03
C GLY A 211 26.27 -19.99 5.65
N PRO A 212 27.45 -20.45 6.13
CA PRO A 212 28.32 -19.67 7.02
C PRO A 212 29.10 -18.52 6.36
N ARG A 213 29.14 -18.44 5.03
CA ARG A 213 29.92 -17.43 4.27
C ARG A 213 29.16 -16.79 3.12
N GLY A 214 27.84 -16.98 3.03
CA GLY A 214 27.05 -16.49 1.89
C GLY A 214 26.66 -15.01 1.96
N HIS A 215 25.96 -14.56 0.92
CA HIS A 215 25.48 -13.19 0.77
C HIS A 215 23.97 -13.18 0.56
N VAL A 216 23.28 -12.34 1.33
CA VAL A 216 21.84 -12.12 1.22
C VAL A 216 21.60 -10.72 0.69
N TRP A 217 20.81 -10.58 -0.37
CA TRP A 217 20.44 -9.31 -0.98
C TRP A 217 18.96 -9.07 -0.80
N ALA A 218 18.58 -8.03 -0.06
CA ALA A 218 17.19 -7.60 0.05
C ALA A 218 16.87 -6.62 -1.09
N VAL A 219 15.95 -7.01 -1.96
CA VAL A 219 15.61 -6.28 -3.20
C VAL A 219 14.10 -6.14 -3.29
N GLY A 220 13.60 -4.94 -3.55
CA GLY A 220 12.17 -4.67 -3.64
C GLY A 220 11.89 -3.25 -4.12
N ALA A 221 10.64 -2.99 -4.50
CA ALA A 221 10.22 -1.63 -4.85
C ALA A 221 10.31 -0.66 -3.67
N GLN A 222 10.29 0.64 -3.96
CA GLN A 222 10.12 1.66 -2.93
C GLN A 222 8.82 1.44 -2.16
N ASN A 223 8.87 1.63 -0.84
CA ASN A 223 7.77 1.39 0.09
C ASN A 223 7.30 -0.07 0.22
N ALA A 224 8.00 -1.05 -0.37
CA ALA A 224 7.68 -2.47 -0.21
C ALA A 224 7.94 -3.02 1.22
N GLY A 225 8.36 -2.20 2.19
CA GLY A 225 8.62 -2.64 3.56
C GLY A 225 10.01 -3.24 3.80
N LYS A 226 10.93 -3.13 2.83
CA LYS A 226 12.29 -3.71 2.92
C LYS A 226 13.09 -3.25 4.15
N SER A 227 13.18 -1.94 4.41
CA SER A 227 13.95 -1.43 5.56
C SER A 227 13.31 -1.86 6.89
N SER A 228 11.98 -1.84 6.99
CA SER A 228 11.25 -2.35 8.15
C SER A 228 11.50 -3.84 8.39
N LEU A 229 11.54 -4.64 7.31
CA LEU A 229 11.87 -6.06 7.38
C LEU A 229 13.29 -6.28 7.91
N VAL A 230 14.29 -5.59 7.34
CA VAL A 230 15.68 -5.70 7.78
C VAL A 230 15.83 -5.34 9.26
N ASN A 231 15.09 -4.33 9.73
CA ASN A 231 15.08 -3.94 11.14
C ASN A 231 14.41 -4.96 12.04
N ALA A 232 13.29 -5.53 11.61
CA ALA A 232 12.63 -6.60 12.35
C ALA A 232 13.54 -7.83 12.49
N ILE A 233 14.23 -8.24 11.41
CA ILE A 233 15.23 -9.31 11.46
C ILE A 233 16.35 -8.95 12.45
N GLY A 234 16.82 -7.70 12.42
CA GLY A 234 17.82 -7.20 13.35
C GLY A 234 17.41 -7.29 14.83
N LYS A 235 16.15 -6.95 15.13
CA LYS A 235 15.58 -7.07 16.48
C LYS A 235 15.49 -8.53 16.93
N CYS A 236 15.06 -9.45 16.05
CA CYS A 236 14.91 -10.87 16.38
C CYS A 236 16.21 -11.54 16.81
N VAL A 237 17.36 -11.09 16.29
CA VAL A 237 18.68 -11.68 16.59
C VAL A 237 19.26 -11.16 17.91
N GLY A 238 18.66 -10.13 18.52
CA GLY A 238 19.14 -9.55 19.78
C GLY A 238 20.46 -8.78 19.64
N GLY A 239 20.90 -8.48 18.42
CA GLY A 239 22.11 -7.71 18.16
C GLY A 239 21.90 -6.22 18.45
N LYS A 240 22.96 -5.53 18.90
CA LYS A 240 23.06 -4.07 18.85
C LYS A 240 23.11 -3.65 17.37
N VAL A 241 21.98 -3.67 16.69
CA VAL A 241 21.90 -3.26 15.29
C VAL A 241 22.04 -1.74 15.27
N THR A 242 23.13 -1.26 14.70
CA THR A 242 23.31 0.15 14.36
C THR A 242 22.06 0.62 13.61
N HIS A 243 21.26 1.48 14.25
CA HIS A 243 19.92 1.89 13.82
C HIS A 243 19.83 2.16 12.30
N LEU A 244 19.24 1.20 11.59
CA LEU A 244 18.97 1.29 10.16
C LEU A 244 17.70 2.12 9.92
N THR A 245 17.74 2.92 8.86
CA THR A 245 16.83 4.02 8.49
C THR A 245 15.37 3.60 8.38
N GLU A 246 14.57 3.85 9.42
CA GLU A 246 13.11 3.91 9.31
C GLU A 246 12.70 5.37 9.07
N ALA A 247 12.42 5.70 7.82
CA ALA A 247 11.58 6.83 7.51
C ALA A 247 10.47 6.35 6.57
N PRO A 248 9.22 6.82 6.71
CA PRO A 248 8.09 6.40 5.88
C PRO A 248 8.08 7.04 4.48
N VAL A 249 9.20 7.61 4.04
CA VAL A 249 9.28 8.43 2.81
C VAL A 249 9.88 7.60 1.66
N PRO A 250 9.35 7.69 0.42
CA PRO A 250 9.98 7.07 -0.74
C PRO A 250 11.47 7.43 -0.85
N GLY A 251 12.33 6.47 -1.22
CA GLY A 251 13.77 6.73 -1.43
C GLY A 251 14.67 6.69 -0.18
N THR A 252 14.24 6.02 0.90
CA THR A 252 14.96 5.97 2.19
C THR A 252 16.38 5.39 2.17
N THR A 253 16.73 4.57 1.18
CA THR A 253 18.06 3.93 1.05
C THR A 253 18.74 4.44 -0.22
N LEU A 254 19.77 5.28 -0.10
CA LEU A 254 20.49 5.88 -1.24
C LEU A 254 21.62 5.02 -1.80
N GLY A 255 22.09 4.04 -1.03
CA GLY A 255 23.18 3.15 -1.42
C GLY A 255 23.04 1.79 -0.75
N ILE A 256 23.81 0.80 -1.20
CA ILE A 256 23.78 -0.54 -0.61
C ILE A 256 24.32 -0.47 0.82
N VAL A 257 23.50 -0.81 1.79
CA VAL A 257 23.89 -0.85 3.20
C VAL A 257 24.18 -2.29 3.60
N LYS A 258 25.38 -2.54 4.10
CA LYS A 258 25.73 -3.83 4.68
C LYS A 258 25.26 -3.88 6.13
N VAL A 259 24.43 -4.87 6.44
CA VAL A 259 23.94 -5.13 7.80
C VAL A 259 24.80 -6.21 8.42
N GLU A 260 25.51 -5.84 9.48
CA GLU A 260 26.42 -6.74 10.21
C GLU A 260 25.74 -7.32 11.45
N GLY A 261 26.18 -8.51 11.88
CA GLY A 261 25.71 -9.15 13.13
C GLY A 261 24.31 -9.78 13.08
N VAL A 262 23.64 -9.79 11.92
CA VAL A 262 22.29 -10.38 11.76
C VAL A 262 22.33 -11.85 11.36
N LEU A 263 23.29 -12.25 10.54
CA LEU A 263 23.44 -13.64 10.09
C LEU A 263 24.62 -14.30 10.81
N PRO A 264 24.54 -15.60 11.14
CA PRO A 264 25.62 -16.29 11.83
C PRO A 264 26.87 -16.44 10.95
N GLY A 265 28.04 -16.46 11.58
CA GLY A 265 29.33 -16.66 10.91
C GLY A 265 29.82 -15.43 10.15
N LYS A 266 30.25 -15.63 8.89
CA LYS A 266 30.74 -14.56 8.00
C LYS A 266 29.73 -14.20 6.91
N ALA A 267 28.48 -14.67 7.02
CA ALA A 267 27.41 -14.33 6.11
C ALA A 267 27.08 -12.83 6.20
N LYS A 268 26.71 -12.22 5.07
CA LYS A 268 26.47 -10.78 4.97
C LYS A 268 25.07 -10.52 4.41
N LEU A 269 24.33 -9.63 5.06
CA LEU A 269 23.05 -9.11 4.54
C LEU A 269 23.28 -7.72 3.94
N PHE A 270 22.79 -7.50 2.73
CA PHE A 270 22.88 -6.25 2.00
C PHE A 270 21.46 -5.71 1.75
N ASP A 271 21.17 -4.54 2.30
CA ASP A 271 19.97 -3.77 1.97
C ASP A 271 20.24 -2.92 0.73
N THR A 272 19.48 -3.12 -0.34
CA THR A 272 19.61 -2.29 -1.55
C THR A 272 18.69 -1.07 -1.49
N PRO A 273 18.98 0.00 -2.24
CA PRO A 273 17.98 1.01 -2.57
C PRO A 273 16.68 0.37 -3.10
N GLY A 274 15.55 1.00 -2.80
CA GLY A 274 14.25 0.56 -3.31
C GLY A 274 14.14 0.88 -4.80
N LEU A 275 13.69 -0.09 -5.60
CA LEU A 275 13.49 0.08 -7.03
C LEU A 275 12.31 1.03 -7.28
N LEU A 276 12.54 2.04 -8.12
CA LEU A 276 11.50 2.99 -8.51
C LEU A 276 10.71 2.39 -9.67
N ASN A 277 9.38 2.37 -9.53
CA ASN A 277 8.47 1.84 -10.55
C ASN A 277 7.66 2.99 -11.14
N PRO A 278 8.05 3.58 -12.29
CA PRO A 278 7.47 4.83 -12.80
C PRO A 278 5.96 4.74 -13.12
N HIS A 279 5.45 3.52 -13.28
CA HIS A 279 4.04 3.23 -13.54
C HIS A 279 3.16 3.21 -12.28
N ARG A 280 3.73 3.47 -11.10
CA ARG A 280 3.01 3.54 -9.83
C ARG A 280 2.47 4.94 -9.57
N ILE A 281 1.19 5.04 -9.23
CA ILE A 281 0.55 6.35 -9.04
C ILE A 281 1.16 7.15 -7.91
N SER A 282 1.62 6.48 -6.85
CA SER A 282 2.18 7.11 -5.66
C SER A 282 3.39 7.99 -5.92
N ILE A 283 4.14 7.76 -7.02
CA ILE A 283 5.32 8.55 -7.39
C ILE A 283 4.92 9.92 -7.92
N ARG A 284 3.73 10.02 -8.53
CA ARG A 284 3.21 11.30 -9.03
C ARG A 284 2.56 12.13 -7.93
N LEU A 285 2.23 11.53 -6.80
CA LEU A 285 1.55 12.21 -5.71
C LEU A 285 2.53 12.99 -4.82
N ASN A 286 2.08 14.13 -4.30
CA ASN A 286 2.83 14.87 -3.30
C ASN A 286 2.77 14.17 -1.92
N ALA A 287 3.55 14.64 -0.94
CA ALA A 287 3.65 13.99 0.37
C ALA A 287 2.33 13.90 1.15
N GLU A 288 1.42 14.89 1.01
CA GLU A 288 0.11 14.84 1.68
C GLU A 288 -0.82 13.86 0.98
N GLU A 289 -0.84 13.85 -0.36
CA GLU A 289 -1.61 12.90 -1.17
C GLU A 289 -1.14 11.45 -0.97
N GLN A 290 0.18 11.23 -0.86
CA GLN A 290 0.75 9.92 -0.56
C GLN A 290 0.25 9.37 0.78
N LYS A 291 0.05 10.20 1.81
CA LYS A 291 -0.52 9.77 3.09
C LYS A 291 -1.96 9.29 2.95
N LEU A 292 -2.75 9.91 2.07
CA LEU A 292 -4.14 9.51 1.83
C LEU A 292 -4.22 8.14 1.14
N VAL A 293 -3.36 7.93 0.15
CA VAL A 293 -3.36 6.70 -0.66
C VAL A 293 -2.71 5.52 0.07
N ARG A 294 -1.75 5.78 0.94
CA ARG A 294 -1.07 4.73 1.69
C ARG A 294 -2.04 3.93 2.57
N ILE A 295 -1.94 2.62 2.46
CA ILE A 295 -2.69 1.68 3.30
C ILE A 295 -1.87 1.44 4.57
N GLU A 296 -2.32 1.99 5.69
CA GLU A 296 -1.67 1.85 7.01
C GLU A 296 -2.49 1.00 7.99
N LYS A 297 -3.77 0.76 7.68
CA LYS A 297 -4.69 -0.04 8.48
C LYS A 297 -5.20 -1.21 7.65
N GLU A 298 -5.72 -2.21 8.34
CA GLU A 298 -6.43 -3.33 7.74
C GLU A 298 -7.46 -2.84 6.70
N LEU A 299 -7.36 -3.40 5.51
CA LEU A 299 -8.23 -3.10 4.39
C LEU A 299 -9.67 -3.51 4.71
N LYS A 300 -10.61 -2.61 4.48
CA LYS A 300 -12.04 -2.86 4.67
C LYS A 300 -12.74 -2.94 3.32
N PRO A 301 -13.53 -3.99 3.05
CA PRO A 301 -14.28 -4.08 1.81
C PRO A 301 -15.36 -3.00 1.77
N LYS A 302 -15.42 -2.22 0.70
CA LYS A 302 -16.54 -1.30 0.41
C LYS A 302 -17.25 -1.79 -0.85
N THR A 303 -18.39 -2.44 -0.68
CA THR A 303 -19.10 -3.13 -1.77
C THR A 303 -20.29 -2.33 -2.27
N TYR A 304 -20.38 -2.20 -3.59
CA TYR A 304 -21.49 -1.58 -4.31
C TYR A 304 -22.21 -2.63 -5.17
N ARG A 305 -23.53 -2.50 -5.28
CA ARG A 305 -24.33 -3.22 -6.29
C ARG A 305 -24.62 -2.26 -7.43
N ILE A 306 -24.11 -2.55 -8.63
CA ILE A 306 -24.02 -1.57 -9.71
C ILE A 306 -24.65 -2.13 -10.97
N LYS A 307 -25.34 -1.26 -11.71
CA LYS A 307 -25.95 -1.55 -13.01
C LYS A 307 -25.13 -0.91 -14.12
N VAL A 308 -25.37 -1.36 -15.36
CA VAL A 308 -24.82 -0.72 -16.56
C VAL A 308 -25.14 0.78 -16.56
N GLY A 309 -24.20 1.60 -17.05
CA GLY A 309 -24.32 3.06 -17.09
C GLY A 309 -24.00 3.77 -15.76
N HIS A 310 -23.35 3.07 -14.82
CA HIS A 310 -22.86 3.65 -13.58
C HIS A 310 -21.34 3.51 -13.45
N SER A 311 -20.77 4.36 -12.62
CA SER A 311 -19.34 4.49 -12.39
C SER A 311 -19.00 4.58 -10.91
N ILE A 312 -17.86 4.01 -10.51
CA ILE A 312 -17.26 4.21 -9.18
C ILE A 312 -15.95 4.98 -9.33
N HIS A 313 -15.75 5.98 -8.48
CA HIS A 313 -14.50 6.73 -8.35
C HIS A 313 -13.78 6.37 -7.05
N ILE A 314 -12.45 6.28 -7.12
CA ILE A 314 -11.54 6.24 -5.97
C ILE A 314 -10.74 7.54 -6.00
N GLY A 315 -11.14 8.52 -5.19
CA GLY A 315 -10.65 9.89 -5.31
C GLY A 315 -10.77 10.41 -6.75
N GLY A 316 -9.89 11.32 -7.13
CA GLY A 316 -9.66 11.72 -8.52
C GLY A 316 -8.51 10.95 -9.17
N LEU A 317 -8.31 9.68 -8.78
CA LEU A 317 -7.17 8.85 -9.20
C LEU A 317 -7.53 7.66 -10.10
N MET A 318 -8.70 7.06 -9.87
CA MET A 318 -9.17 5.93 -10.66
C MET A 318 -10.70 5.93 -10.74
N ARG A 319 -11.24 5.61 -11.91
CA ARG A 319 -12.68 5.41 -12.14
C ARG A 319 -12.94 4.10 -12.85
N LEU A 320 -14.01 3.40 -12.47
CA LEU A 320 -14.49 2.20 -13.15
C LEU A 320 -15.90 2.46 -13.68
N ASP A 321 -16.10 2.28 -14.98
CA ASP A 321 -17.37 2.40 -15.68
C ASP A 321 -17.88 1.01 -16.09
N ILE A 322 -19.17 0.74 -15.88
CA ILE A 322 -19.81 -0.49 -16.37
C ILE A 322 -20.52 -0.19 -17.69
N GLU A 323 -19.93 -0.64 -18.79
CA GLU A 323 -20.41 -0.33 -20.15
C GLU A 323 -21.41 -1.36 -20.65
N SER A 324 -21.12 -2.64 -20.46
CA SER A 324 -22.08 -3.71 -20.73
C SER A 324 -21.86 -4.88 -19.78
N ALA A 325 -22.93 -5.62 -19.53
CA ALA A 325 -22.92 -6.79 -18.67
C ALA A 325 -23.97 -7.78 -19.16
N SER A 326 -23.69 -9.08 -19.05
CA SER A 326 -24.66 -10.14 -19.32
C SER A 326 -25.73 -10.27 -18.23
N VAL A 327 -25.57 -9.56 -17.11
CA VAL A 327 -26.44 -9.58 -15.93
C VAL A 327 -26.94 -8.17 -15.60
N GLU A 328 -28.10 -8.07 -14.95
CA GLU A 328 -28.70 -6.78 -14.59
C GLU A 328 -27.85 -5.94 -13.62
N SER A 329 -27.16 -6.61 -12.69
CA SER A 329 -26.31 -5.94 -11.70
C SER A 329 -25.08 -6.77 -11.35
N ILE A 330 -23.97 -6.07 -11.13
CA ILE A 330 -22.66 -6.62 -10.75
C ILE A 330 -22.33 -6.14 -9.33
N TYR A 331 -21.65 -6.98 -8.55
CA TYR A 331 -21.08 -6.58 -7.27
C TYR A 331 -19.64 -6.13 -7.48
N ILE A 332 -19.32 -4.90 -7.07
CA ILE A 332 -17.95 -4.39 -7.10
C ILE A 332 -17.55 -4.05 -5.68
N THR A 333 -16.45 -4.64 -5.23
CA THR A 333 -15.85 -4.36 -3.93
C THR A 333 -14.58 -3.55 -4.12
N VAL A 334 -14.53 -2.36 -3.55
CA VAL A 334 -13.36 -1.50 -3.58
C VAL A 334 -12.44 -1.85 -2.42
N TRP A 335 -11.19 -2.13 -2.73
CA TRP A 335 -10.11 -2.36 -1.77
C TRP A 335 -9.07 -1.25 -1.93
N SER A 336 -9.15 -0.25 -1.05
CA SER A 336 -8.26 0.92 -1.06
C SER A 336 -8.06 1.46 0.36
N SER A 337 -7.19 2.45 0.52
CA SER A 337 -7.07 3.18 1.79
C SER A 337 -8.43 3.72 2.25
N HIS A 338 -8.73 3.54 3.54
CA HIS A 338 -9.96 4.03 4.17
C HIS A 338 -10.10 5.56 4.14
N LEU A 339 -8.99 6.28 3.97
CA LEU A 339 -8.97 7.74 3.89
C LEU A 339 -9.44 8.26 2.53
N LEU A 340 -9.44 7.41 1.50
CA LEU A 340 -9.84 7.82 0.17
C LEU A 340 -11.37 7.94 0.06
N PRO A 341 -11.88 9.07 -0.44
CA PRO A 341 -13.29 9.22 -0.75
C PRO A 341 -13.65 8.35 -1.94
N LEU A 342 -14.77 7.64 -1.81
CA LEU A 342 -15.37 6.90 -2.91
C LEU A 342 -16.63 7.62 -3.37
N HIS A 343 -16.93 7.51 -4.66
CA HIS A 343 -18.18 8.03 -5.21
C HIS A 343 -18.77 7.09 -6.25
N MET A 344 -20.01 6.64 -6.03
CA MET A 344 -20.78 5.91 -7.03
C MET A 344 -21.83 6.85 -7.66
N GLY A 345 -21.86 6.93 -8.98
CA GLY A 345 -22.85 7.74 -9.70
C GLY A 345 -23.12 7.21 -11.11
N LYS A 346 -24.00 7.89 -11.84
CA LYS A 346 -24.22 7.56 -13.26
C LYS A 346 -23.05 8.02 -14.12
N THR A 347 -22.71 7.25 -15.14
CA THR A 347 -21.59 7.55 -16.05
C THR A 347 -21.80 8.83 -16.86
N GLU A 348 -23.06 9.19 -17.15
CA GLU A 348 -23.41 10.46 -17.81
C GLU A 348 -22.92 11.70 -17.06
N ASN A 349 -22.81 11.63 -15.73
CA ASN A 349 -22.35 12.73 -14.89
C ASN A 349 -20.82 12.79 -14.76
N SER A 350 -20.08 11.90 -15.44
CA SER A 350 -18.63 11.77 -15.24
C SER A 350 -17.84 13.02 -15.64
N CYS A 351 -18.27 13.78 -16.65
CA CYS A 351 -17.66 15.07 -16.99
C CYS A 351 -17.84 16.10 -15.87
N MET A 352 -19.04 16.19 -15.29
CA MET A 352 -19.30 17.08 -14.14
C MET A 352 -18.48 16.67 -12.92
N MET A 353 -18.23 15.37 -12.71
CA MET A 353 -17.37 14.89 -11.62
C MET A 353 -15.95 15.43 -11.77
N LEU A 354 -15.40 15.39 -12.99
CA LEU A 354 -14.06 15.88 -13.27
C LEU A 354 -13.96 17.40 -13.09
N GLU A 355 -14.96 18.16 -13.56
CA GLU A 355 -14.94 19.63 -13.50
C GLU A 355 -15.20 20.17 -12.08
N LYS A 356 -16.14 19.60 -11.33
CA LYS A 356 -16.62 20.19 -10.07
C LYS A 356 -16.09 19.52 -8.81
N HIS A 357 -15.67 18.26 -8.90
CA HIS A 357 -15.39 17.46 -7.71
C HIS A 357 -13.94 17.00 -7.58
N PHE A 358 -13.19 16.88 -8.69
CA PHE A 358 -11.75 16.59 -8.62
C PHE A 358 -11.02 17.78 -8.00
N GLY A 359 -10.06 17.53 -7.12
CA GLY A 359 -9.42 18.59 -6.34
C GLY A 359 -10.18 19.00 -5.08
N HIS A 360 -11.49 18.70 -4.99
CA HIS A 360 -12.39 19.10 -3.89
C HIS A 360 -12.87 17.92 -3.05
N GLN A 361 -13.99 17.30 -3.41
CA GLN A 361 -14.52 16.13 -2.70
C GLN A 361 -13.81 14.84 -3.13
N LEU A 362 -13.38 14.76 -4.40
CA LEU A 362 -12.59 13.66 -4.94
C LEU A 362 -11.09 13.99 -4.86
N GLN A 363 -10.57 13.96 -3.64
CA GLN A 363 -9.14 14.07 -3.36
C GLN A 363 -8.54 12.68 -3.10
N PRO A 364 -7.28 12.44 -3.46
CA PRO A 364 -6.40 13.28 -4.27
C PRO A 364 -6.77 13.23 -5.78
N PRO A 365 -6.35 14.21 -6.61
CA PRO A 365 -5.45 15.32 -6.31
C PRO A 365 -6.02 16.34 -5.32
N ILE A 366 -5.17 17.04 -4.56
CA ILE A 366 -5.58 18.11 -3.64
C ILE A 366 -5.47 19.47 -4.36
N GLY A 367 -6.62 20.11 -4.60
CA GLY A 367 -6.73 21.37 -5.36
C GLY A 367 -6.89 21.17 -6.87
N GLU A 368 -7.56 22.13 -7.52
CA GLU A 368 -7.92 22.04 -8.95
C GLU A 368 -6.69 22.04 -9.88
N GLY A 369 -5.74 22.96 -9.65
CA GLY A 369 -4.53 23.07 -10.47
C GLY A 369 -3.64 21.83 -10.46
N ARG A 370 -3.83 20.95 -9.46
CA ARG A 370 -3.04 19.72 -9.32
C ARG A 370 -3.48 18.63 -10.31
N ILE A 371 -4.67 18.72 -10.93
CA ILE A 371 -5.15 17.72 -11.89
C ILE A 371 -4.24 17.70 -13.13
N GLU A 372 -3.89 18.86 -13.67
CA GLU A 372 -3.11 18.99 -14.91
C GLU A 372 -1.70 18.39 -14.78
N GLU A 373 -1.05 18.54 -13.62
CA GLU A 373 0.28 17.99 -13.40
C GLU A 373 0.28 16.45 -13.20
N LEU A 374 -0.88 15.79 -13.02
CA LEU A 374 -0.94 14.31 -12.91
C LEU A 374 -0.89 13.63 -14.28
N GLY A 375 -1.15 14.39 -15.34
CA GLY A 375 -1.12 13.98 -16.73
C GLY A 375 -2.53 13.80 -17.32
N LYS A 376 -2.60 13.16 -18.48
CA LYS A 376 -3.86 12.96 -19.21
C LYS A 376 -4.70 11.87 -18.55
N TRP A 377 -6.01 12.10 -18.45
CA TRP A 377 -6.98 11.11 -17.99
C TRP A 377 -7.38 10.19 -19.15
N VAL A 378 -7.03 8.92 -19.08
CA VAL A 378 -7.17 7.97 -20.20
C VAL A 378 -8.02 6.76 -19.81
N LYS A 379 -8.80 6.26 -20.78
CA LYS A 379 -9.61 5.05 -20.66
C LYS A 379 -8.82 3.82 -21.10
N LYS A 380 -8.96 2.72 -20.36
CA LYS A 380 -8.56 1.37 -20.75
C LYS A 380 -9.75 0.44 -20.62
N GLU A 381 -9.98 -0.39 -21.63
CA GLU A 381 -11.11 -1.30 -21.67
C GLU A 381 -10.71 -2.73 -21.32
N PHE A 382 -11.57 -3.41 -20.57
CA PHE A 382 -11.34 -4.78 -20.13
C PHE A 382 -12.61 -5.61 -20.26
N HIS A 383 -12.46 -6.82 -20.78
CA HIS A 383 -13.49 -7.86 -20.74
C HIS A 383 -13.19 -8.79 -19.58
N VAL A 384 -14.18 -8.98 -18.71
CA VAL A 384 -14.06 -9.86 -17.54
C VAL A 384 -15.19 -10.87 -17.53
N SER A 385 -14.88 -12.08 -17.09
CA SER A 385 -15.85 -13.15 -16.87
C SER A 385 -15.76 -13.62 -15.42
N GLY A 386 -16.90 -13.92 -14.81
CA GLY A 386 -16.99 -14.45 -13.46
C GLY A 386 -17.94 -15.64 -13.36
N VAL A 387 -17.69 -16.50 -12.38
CA VAL A 387 -18.47 -17.73 -12.16
C VAL A 387 -19.52 -17.54 -11.07
N TYR A 388 -19.22 -16.69 -10.09
CA TYR A 388 -20.01 -16.52 -8.87
C TYR A 388 -20.35 -15.04 -8.66
N TRP A 389 -21.58 -14.76 -8.26
CA TRP A 389 -22.03 -13.40 -7.97
C TRP A 389 -21.72 -12.97 -6.53
N ASP A 390 -21.55 -13.93 -5.62
CA ASP A 390 -21.34 -13.72 -4.19
C ASP A 390 -19.86 -13.65 -3.80
N SER A 391 -18.96 -13.95 -4.74
CA SER A 391 -17.51 -13.88 -4.55
C SER A 391 -16.82 -13.24 -5.76
N SER A 392 -15.80 -12.43 -5.48
CA SER A 392 -15.03 -11.79 -6.55
C SER A 392 -14.23 -12.82 -7.33
N SER A 393 -14.30 -12.78 -8.65
CA SER A 393 -13.51 -13.67 -9.53
C SER A 393 -12.26 -12.95 -10.06
N VAL A 394 -12.40 -11.66 -10.37
CA VAL A 394 -11.35 -10.86 -11.03
C VAL A 394 -11.12 -9.57 -10.25
N ASP A 395 -9.85 -9.21 -10.10
CA ASP A 395 -9.42 -7.90 -9.62
C ASP A 395 -8.91 -7.04 -10.77
N ILE A 396 -9.31 -5.76 -10.80
CA ILE A 396 -8.68 -4.71 -11.60
C ILE A 396 -7.89 -3.82 -10.65
N ALA A 397 -6.57 -4.00 -10.62
CA ALA A 397 -5.67 -3.31 -9.70
C ALA A 397 -4.93 -2.16 -10.39
N ALA A 398 -4.86 -1.01 -9.72
CA ALA A 398 -4.01 0.11 -10.12
C ALA A 398 -2.79 0.19 -9.19
N ALA A 399 -1.60 0.19 -9.79
CA ALA A 399 -0.34 0.15 -9.04
C ALA A 399 -0.22 1.33 -8.05
N GLY A 400 -0.15 1.00 -6.76
CA GLY A 400 0.00 1.96 -5.68
C GLY A 400 -1.27 2.63 -5.18
N LEU A 401 -2.46 2.18 -5.57
CA LEU A 401 -3.75 2.74 -5.11
C LEU A 401 -4.63 1.72 -4.38
N GLY A 402 -4.81 0.56 -4.99
CA GLY A 402 -5.84 -0.40 -4.61
C GLY A 402 -6.43 -1.10 -5.84
N TRP A 403 -7.56 -1.77 -5.67
CA TRP A 403 -8.22 -2.48 -6.76
C TRP A 403 -9.73 -2.55 -6.62
N PHE A 404 -10.39 -2.80 -7.75
CA PHE A 404 -11.79 -3.20 -7.82
C PHE A 404 -11.86 -4.72 -7.92
N ALA A 405 -12.48 -5.37 -6.94
CA ALA A 405 -12.77 -6.79 -6.96
C ALA A 405 -14.19 -7.02 -7.50
N ILE A 406 -14.30 -7.76 -8.59
CA ILE A 406 -15.52 -7.88 -9.38
C ILE A 406 -16.15 -9.25 -9.14
N GLY A 407 -17.35 -9.25 -8.56
CA GLY A 407 -18.22 -10.41 -8.38
C GLY A 407 -19.37 -10.38 -9.38
N LEU A 408 -19.33 -11.30 -10.35
CA LEU A 408 -20.40 -11.50 -11.34
C LEU A 408 -20.49 -12.97 -11.74
N LYS A 409 -21.67 -13.39 -12.19
CA LYS A 409 -21.90 -14.67 -12.86
C LYS A 409 -22.23 -14.40 -14.33
N GLY A 410 -21.22 -14.43 -15.19
CA GLY A 410 -21.33 -14.06 -16.60
C GLY A 410 -20.18 -13.18 -17.07
N GLU A 411 -20.45 -12.31 -18.04
CA GLU A 411 -19.44 -11.47 -18.68
C GLU A 411 -19.79 -9.98 -18.53
N ALA A 412 -18.76 -9.15 -18.45
CA ALA A 412 -18.89 -7.70 -18.44
C ALA A 412 -17.75 -7.02 -19.20
N HIS A 413 -18.09 -5.90 -19.83
CA HIS A 413 -17.13 -4.98 -20.43
C HIS A 413 -17.06 -3.71 -19.57
N LEU A 414 -15.84 -3.37 -19.19
CA LEU A 414 -15.55 -2.37 -18.18
C LEU A 414 -14.57 -1.35 -18.73
N GLY A 415 -14.88 -0.07 -18.51
CA GLY A 415 -14.01 1.05 -18.82
C GLY A 415 -13.31 1.55 -17.57
N VAL A 416 -12.00 1.36 -17.47
CA VAL A 416 -11.20 1.84 -16.34
C VAL A 416 -10.46 3.11 -16.76
N TRP A 417 -10.66 4.18 -16.01
CA TRP A 417 -9.97 5.43 -16.24
C TRP A 417 -8.95 5.72 -15.15
N THR A 418 -7.78 6.18 -15.56
CA THR A 418 -6.72 6.67 -14.67
C THR A 418 -5.78 7.58 -15.47
N TYR A 419 -4.70 8.07 -14.85
CA TYR A 419 -3.72 8.88 -15.54
C TYR A 419 -2.83 8.07 -16.47
N GLU A 420 -2.46 8.65 -17.61
CA GLU A 420 -1.62 8.03 -18.64
C GLU A 420 -0.30 7.50 -18.06
N GLY A 421 0.08 6.27 -18.41
CA GLY A 421 1.32 5.64 -17.94
C GLY A 421 1.22 4.97 -16.57
N ILE A 422 0.08 5.03 -15.88
CA ILE A 422 -0.19 4.18 -14.71
C ILE A 422 -0.57 2.77 -15.14
N ASP A 423 0.02 1.77 -14.48
CA ASP A 423 -0.25 0.36 -14.75
C ASP A 423 -1.60 -0.06 -14.13
N ILE A 424 -2.46 -0.62 -14.98
CA ILE A 424 -3.70 -1.26 -14.59
C ILE A 424 -3.56 -2.74 -14.95
N ILE A 425 -3.79 -3.60 -13.96
CA ILE A 425 -3.52 -5.02 -14.05
C ILE A 425 -4.80 -5.77 -13.72
N VAL A 426 -5.21 -6.62 -14.66
CA VAL A 426 -6.29 -7.58 -14.46
C VAL A 426 -5.69 -8.87 -13.94
N ARG A 427 -6.19 -9.37 -12.81
CA ARG A 427 -5.66 -10.56 -12.14
C ARG A 427 -6.76 -11.36 -11.45
N ASN A 428 -6.47 -12.60 -11.08
CA ASN A 428 -7.36 -13.40 -10.22
C ASN A 428 -7.57 -12.70 -8.88
N ALA A 429 -8.79 -12.78 -8.34
CA ALA A 429 -9.12 -12.07 -7.12
C ALA A 429 -8.30 -12.53 -5.91
N LEU A 430 -7.59 -11.58 -5.28
CA LEU A 430 -6.82 -11.80 -4.05
C LEU A 430 -7.75 -11.99 -2.85
N LEU A 431 -8.72 -11.07 -2.70
CA LEU A 431 -9.74 -11.09 -1.66
C LEU A 431 -11.10 -11.27 -2.32
N THR A 432 -11.73 -12.42 -2.06
CA THR A 432 -13.01 -12.76 -2.70
C THR A 432 -14.23 -12.45 -1.87
N GLN A 433 -14.02 -12.03 -0.62
CA GLN A 433 -15.10 -11.65 0.26
C GLN A 433 -15.58 -10.25 -0.09
N ARG A 434 -16.90 -10.08 -0.07
CA ARG A 434 -17.57 -8.77 -0.18
C ARG A 434 -18.02 -8.31 1.20
N SER A 435 -18.28 -7.01 1.34
CA SER A 435 -18.92 -6.47 2.54
C SER A 435 -20.34 -7.02 2.68
N ILE A 436 -20.79 -7.24 3.92
CA ILE A 436 -22.18 -7.56 4.23
C ILE A 436 -23.06 -6.30 4.08
N ASN A 437 -22.52 -5.14 4.46
CA ASN A 437 -23.19 -3.85 4.34
C ASN A 437 -22.74 -3.18 3.05
N PHE A 438 -23.68 -2.96 2.13
CA PHE A 438 -23.39 -2.29 0.87
C PHE A 438 -23.40 -0.79 1.02
N GLU A 439 -22.49 -0.15 0.30
CA GLU A 439 -22.44 1.28 0.14
C GLU A 439 -23.58 1.76 -0.74
N VAL A 440 -24.04 2.99 -0.47
CA VAL A 440 -25.11 3.64 -1.23
C VAL A 440 -24.54 4.51 -2.36
N PRO A 441 -25.34 4.82 -3.39
CA PRO A 441 -24.94 5.81 -4.40
C PRO A 441 -24.62 7.17 -3.78
N GLY A 442 -23.68 7.89 -4.40
CA GLY A 442 -23.15 9.16 -3.91
C GLY A 442 -21.77 9.03 -3.27
N PHE A 443 -21.39 10.04 -2.49
CA PHE A 443 -20.12 10.07 -1.77
C PHE A 443 -20.15 9.19 -0.53
N SER A 444 -19.13 8.35 -0.37
CA SER A 444 -18.91 7.65 0.90
C SER A 444 -18.58 8.66 1.99
N VAL A 445 -19.12 8.45 3.20
CA VAL A 445 -18.81 9.29 4.36
C VAL A 445 -17.31 9.21 4.66
N SER A 446 -16.59 10.30 4.45
CA SER A 446 -15.19 10.45 4.86
C SER A 446 -14.98 11.82 5.49
N ASP A 447 -13.95 11.93 6.34
CA ASP A 447 -13.59 13.20 6.97
C ASP A 447 -13.23 14.28 5.93
N ILE A 448 -12.71 13.85 4.77
CA ILE A 448 -12.35 14.72 3.65
C ILE A 448 -13.61 15.28 3.01
N VAL A 449 -14.56 14.41 2.65
CA VAL A 449 -15.85 14.82 2.06
C VAL A 449 -16.61 15.73 3.03
N SER A 450 -16.64 15.37 4.32
CA SER A 450 -17.30 16.17 5.36
C SER A 450 -16.68 17.57 5.52
N LYS A 451 -15.37 17.72 5.33
CA LYS A 451 -14.69 19.02 5.34
C LYS A 451 -14.97 19.80 4.06
N ALA A 452 -14.92 19.14 2.91
CA ALA A 452 -15.24 19.74 1.62
C ALA A 452 -16.69 20.26 1.59
N ASP A 453 -17.66 19.49 2.08
CA ASP A 453 -19.07 19.90 2.17
C ASP A 453 -19.25 21.13 3.06
N LYS A 454 -18.53 21.20 4.18
CA LYS A 454 -18.53 22.39 5.06
C LYS A 454 -17.92 23.61 4.39
N ALA A 455 -16.91 23.43 3.54
CA ALA A 455 -16.30 24.53 2.78
C ALA A 455 -17.26 25.03 1.68
N LEU A 456 -17.83 24.12 0.90
CA LEU A 456 -18.77 24.43 -0.18
C LEU A 456 -20.00 25.17 0.36
N ASN A 457 -20.58 24.69 1.48
CA ASN A 457 -21.72 25.35 2.11
C ASN A 457 -21.40 26.76 2.63
N LYS A 458 -20.15 27.03 3.05
CA LYS A 458 -19.72 28.38 3.46
C LYS A 458 -19.58 29.32 2.27
N GLU A 459 -19.11 28.84 1.12
CA GLU A 459 -19.03 29.62 -0.12
C GLU A 459 -20.44 29.96 -0.64
N THR A 460 -21.33 28.98 -0.72
CA THR A 460 -22.74 29.21 -1.14
C THR A 460 -23.47 30.20 -0.22
N GLN A 461 -23.20 30.17 1.10
CA GLN A 461 -23.75 31.16 2.03
C GLN A 461 -23.16 32.56 1.87
N LYS A 462 -21.89 32.68 1.43
CA LYS A 462 -21.29 33.98 1.10
C LYS A 462 -21.87 34.53 -0.19
N ASP A 463 -21.99 33.73 -1.24
CA ASP A 463 -22.56 34.15 -2.52
C ASP A 463 -24.04 34.56 -2.39
N ASN A 464 -24.82 33.83 -1.59
CA ASN A 464 -26.20 34.22 -1.30
C ASN A 464 -26.30 35.51 -0.48
N LYS A 465 -25.34 35.79 0.42
CA LYS A 465 -25.27 37.07 1.16
C LYS A 465 -24.83 38.23 0.26
N THR A 466 -23.95 38.00 -0.71
CA THR A 466 -23.53 39.01 -1.69
C THR A 466 -24.67 39.34 -2.64
N LYS A 467 -25.38 38.33 -3.16
CA LYS A 467 -26.60 38.53 -3.98
C LYS A 467 -27.73 39.23 -3.21
N HIS A 468 -27.89 38.98 -1.92
CA HIS A 468 -28.88 39.71 -1.09
C HIS A 468 -28.49 41.17 -0.81
N ARG A 469 -27.20 41.52 -0.85
CA ARG A 469 -26.74 42.91 -0.73
C ARG A 469 -26.94 43.71 -2.02
N ASP A 470 -26.78 43.08 -3.18
CA ASP A 470 -27.01 43.73 -4.48
C ASP A 470 -28.51 43.93 -4.80
N LEU A 471 -29.40 43.18 -4.16
CA LEU A 471 -30.86 43.32 -4.29
C LEU A 471 -31.51 44.25 -3.26
N SER A 472 -30.76 44.85 -2.33
CA SER A 472 -31.31 45.67 -1.23
C SER A 472 -30.93 47.17 -1.28
N VAL A 473 -30.50 47.69 -2.44
CA VAL A 473 -30.28 49.13 -2.63
C VAL A 473 -31.30 49.74 -3.62
N SER A 474 -32.03 50.73 -3.09
CA SER A 474 -33.09 51.59 -3.66
C SER A 474 -34.53 51.06 -3.52
N PRO A 475 -35.50 51.88 -3.03
CA PRO A 475 -35.66 53.31 -3.33
C PRO A 475 -35.86 54.24 -2.11
N GLY A 476 -35.71 55.55 -2.32
CA GLY A 476 -36.37 56.57 -1.49
C GLY A 476 -35.57 57.85 -1.25
N ALA A 477 -35.77 58.86 -2.11
CA ALA A 477 -35.52 60.26 -1.74
C ALA A 477 -36.70 61.11 -2.23
N SER A 478 -37.52 61.58 -1.28
CA SER A 478 -38.63 62.51 -1.51
C SER A 478 -38.19 63.94 -1.14
N SER A 479 -38.14 64.82 -2.16
CA SER A 479 -38.78 66.17 -2.29
C SER A 479 -38.63 67.20 -1.15
N PRO A 480 -38.70 68.55 -1.36
CA PRO A 480 -39.91 69.19 -1.92
C PRO A 480 -39.80 70.58 -2.61
N LEU A 481 -40.97 71.06 -3.08
CA LEU A 481 -41.42 72.45 -3.34
C LEU A 481 -41.17 73.09 -4.73
N PHE A 482 -42.20 73.22 -5.58
CA PHE A 482 -42.94 74.48 -5.90
C PHE A 482 -43.92 74.32 -7.10
N VAL A 483 -45.22 74.48 -6.78
CA VAL A 483 -46.32 75.20 -7.46
C VAL A 483 -46.20 75.61 -8.97
N LYS A 484 -47.06 74.94 -9.77
CA LYS A 484 -48.02 75.39 -10.83
C LYS A 484 -47.61 76.11 -12.13
N MET A 485 -48.32 75.63 -13.18
CA MET A 485 -48.83 76.30 -14.40
C MET A 485 -47.84 76.54 -15.55
N VAL A 486 -48.20 76.45 -16.84
CA VAL A 486 -49.30 75.91 -17.67
C VAL A 486 -48.78 76.07 -19.12
N ALA A 487 -49.19 75.17 -20.02
CA ALA A 487 -49.15 75.30 -21.49
C ALA A 487 -47.75 75.35 -22.14
N SER A 488 -47.51 74.93 -23.39
CA SER A 488 -48.22 74.22 -24.45
C SER A 488 -47.20 74.10 -25.59
N SER A 489 -47.40 73.15 -26.51
CA SER A 489 -46.76 73.09 -27.84
C SER A 489 -45.26 72.77 -27.84
N LYS A 490 -44.70 72.02 -28.79
CA LYS A 490 -45.20 71.23 -29.92
C LYS A 490 -43.95 70.63 -30.57
N ASP A 491 -44.20 69.55 -31.30
CA ASP A 491 -43.49 69.12 -32.50
C ASP A 491 -42.19 68.29 -32.40
N LEU A 492 -42.34 67.14 -33.10
CA LEU A 492 -41.41 66.14 -33.62
C LEU A 492 -40.86 65.06 -32.67
#